data_AF-A0A6C0LW81-F1
#
_entry.id   AF-A0A6C0LW81-F1
#
_cell.length_a   1.000
_cell.length_b   1.000
_cell.length_c   1.000
_cell.angle_alpha   90.00
_cell.angle_beta   90.00
_cell.angle_gamma   90.00
#
_symmetry.space_group_name_H-M   'P 1'
#
loop_
_entity.id
_entity.type
_entity.pdbx_description
1 polymer ?
#
loop_
_entity_poly.entity_id
_entity_poly.type
_entity_poly.pdbx_seq_one_letter_code
_entity_poly.pdbx_strand_id
1 'polypeptide(L)'
;MYGIDMFGKATETSLAYECVYRHGKTRTSSVIVYIWHTKCPHCPAKLAQLNNLCKIKKFTAIGVVLETPGNFSNSFQAMDLTMELIDELDVKNINHFFMTTEQKEVAKTELNFKTVPQIFKFNSDELTYTPVTMDYIMNM
;
A
#
# COMPACT_ATOMS: atom_id res chain seq x y z
N MET A 1 -21.17 -14.02 -7.70
CA MET A 1 -20.45 -13.54 -8.89
C MET A 1 -20.26 -12.05 -8.69
N TYR A 2 -19.06 -11.63 -8.29
CA TYR A 2 -18.77 -10.22 -8.02
C TYR A 2 -17.80 -9.75 -9.10
N GLY A 3 -18.36 -8.96 -10.02
CA GLY A 3 -17.65 -8.35 -11.13
C GLY A 3 -16.85 -7.15 -10.65
N ILE A 4 -15.64 -7.05 -11.18
CA ILE A 4 -14.74 -5.92 -11.04
C ILE A 4 -15.31 -4.78 -11.89
N ASP A 5 -15.42 -3.58 -11.34
CA ASP A 5 -15.27 -2.38 -12.16
C ASP A 5 -13.95 -1.70 -11.80
N MET A 6 -13.32 -1.09 -12.80
CA MET A 6 -12.02 -0.47 -12.65
C MET A 6 -12.08 0.91 -11.97
N PHE A 7 -13.26 1.41 -11.56
CA PHE A 7 -13.44 2.83 -11.16
C PHE A 7 -14.43 3.16 -10.03
N GLY A 8 -14.81 2.19 -9.19
CA GLY A 8 -15.33 2.49 -7.86
C GLY A 8 -16.83 2.82 -7.80
N LYS A 9 -17.55 1.93 -7.10
CA LYS A 9 -18.48 2.38 -6.06
C LYS A 9 -17.79 2.23 -4.70
N ALA A 10 -17.77 3.31 -3.93
CA ALA A 10 -17.16 3.42 -2.60
C ALA A 10 -17.91 2.64 -1.51
N THR A 11 -18.28 1.38 -1.76
CA THR A 11 -18.92 0.52 -0.75
C THR A 11 -18.14 -0.74 -0.40
N GLU A 12 -17.14 -1.18 -1.18
CA GLU A 12 -16.55 -2.53 -0.99
C GLU A 12 -15.04 -2.70 -1.29
N THR A 13 -14.17 -1.76 -0.92
CA THR A 13 -12.72 -2.04 -0.86
C THR A 13 -12.13 -1.57 0.45
N SER A 14 -12.46 -2.26 1.54
CA SER A 14 -11.65 -2.20 2.75
C SER A 14 -10.20 -2.55 2.38
N LEU A 15 -9.23 -1.83 2.94
CA LEU A 15 -7.81 -2.12 2.73
C LEU A 15 -7.50 -3.60 3.07
N ALA A 16 -8.26 -4.19 4.00
CA ALA A 16 -8.08 -5.57 4.42
C ALA A 16 -8.38 -6.55 3.28
N TYR A 17 -9.38 -6.25 2.44
CA TYR A 17 -9.73 -7.07 1.30
C TYR A 17 -8.62 -7.03 0.23
N GLU A 18 -8.12 -5.84 -0.09
CA GLU A 18 -6.96 -5.68 -0.99
C GLU A 18 -5.72 -6.41 -0.45
N CYS A 19 -5.48 -6.33 0.87
CA CYS A 19 -4.37 -7.03 1.50
C CYS A 19 -4.52 -8.55 1.39
N VAL A 20 -5.71 -9.09 1.63
CA VAL A 20 -5.99 -10.53 1.48
C VAL A 20 -5.84 -10.98 0.03
N TYR A 21 -6.40 -10.21 -0.92
CA TYR A 21 -6.32 -10.50 -2.35
C TYR A 21 -4.85 -10.53 -2.84
N ARG A 22 -4.07 -9.51 -2.45
CA ARG A 22 -2.67 -9.34 -2.87
C ARG A 22 -1.66 -10.18 -2.08
N HIS A 23 -2.01 -10.66 -0.89
CA HIS A 23 -1.23 -11.67 -0.18
C HIS A 23 -1.24 -13.02 -0.92
N GLY A 24 -2.28 -13.28 -1.72
CA GLY A 24 -2.41 -14.53 -2.49
C GLY A 24 -2.76 -15.75 -1.62
N LYS A 25 -2.75 -16.94 -2.22
CA LYS A 25 -3.24 -18.18 -1.59
C LYS A 25 -2.33 -18.75 -0.49
N THR A 26 -1.05 -18.36 -0.45
CA THR A 26 -0.06 -18.91 0.49
C THR A 26 0.01 -18.01 1.73
N ARG A 27 -0.88 -18.23 2.69
CA ARG A 27 -0.99 -17.49 3.97
C ARG A 27 0.17 -17.68 4.95
N THR A 28 1.34 -18.12 4.49
CA THR A 28 2.45 -18.53 5.36
C THR A 28 3.46 -17.41 5.63
N SER A 29 3.30 -16.24 5.00
CA SER A 29 4.22 -15.11 5.14
C SER A 29 3.55 -13.94 5.85
N SER A 30 4.31 -13.16 6.62
CA SER A 30 3.79 -11.91 7.19
C SER A 30 3.48 -10.92 6.05
N VAL A 31 2.43 -10.12 6.22
CA VAL A 31 2.07 -9.06 5.26
C VAL A 31 2.45 -7.71 5.85
N ILE A 32 3.28 -6.96 5.12
CA ILE A 32 3.69 -5.60 5.47
C ILE A 32 2.99 -4.63 4.52
N VAL A 33 2.28 -3.67 5.07
CA VAL A 33 1.56 -2.62 4.34
C VAL A 33 2.31 -1.30 4.54
N TYR A 34 2.67 -0.66 3.44
CA TYR A 34 3.42 0.59 3.42
C TYR A 34 2.57 1.71 2.82
N ILE A 35 2.15 2.67 3.65
CA ILE A 35 1.32 3.81 3.23
C ILE A 35 2.21 4.99 2.87
N TRP A 36 2.06 5.52 1.65
CA TRP A 36 2.84 6.65 1.16
C TRP A 36 2.12 7.47 0.10
N HIS A 37 2.73 8.58 -0.33
CA HIS A 37 2.26 9.37 -1.47
C HIS A 37 3.41 10.06 -2.20
N THR A 38 3.20 10.43 -3.46
CA THR A 38 4.24 11.00 -4.34
C THR A 38 4.85 12.31 -3.82
N LYS A 39 4.09 13.16 -3.13
CA LYS A 39 4.60 14.41 -2.53
C LYS A 39 5.49 14.23 -1.28
N CYS A 40 5.70 13.00 -0.81
CA CYS A 40 6.43 12.74 0.43
C CYS A 40 7.94 12.56 0.11
N PRO A 41 8.82 13.48 0.53
CA PRO A 41 10.23 13.44 0.12
C PRO A 41 10.99 12.25 0.70
N HIS A 42 10.55 11.72 1.85
CA HIS A 42 11.20 10.58 2.52
C HIS A 42 10.62 9.22 2.13
N CYS A 43 9.53 9.19 1.36
CA CYS A 43 8.85 7.95 1.02
C CYS A 43 9.62 7.11 -0.01
N PRO A 44 10.17 7.67 -1.11
CA PRO A 44 10.92 6.87 -2.09
C PRO A 44 12.12 6.12 -1.49
N ALA A 45 12.89 6.77 -0.60
CA ALA A 45 14.04 6.14 0.05
C ALA A 45 13.63 4.95 0.93
N LYS A 46 12.55 5.08 1.72
CA LYS A 46 12.02 4.00 2.55
C LYS A 46 11.37 2.89 1.72
N LEU A 47 10.73 3.23 0.60
CA LEU A 47 10.17 2.25 -0.34
C LEU A 47 11.27 1.41 -0.98
N ALA A 48 12.39 2.03 -1.39
CA ALA A 48 13.55 1.32 -1.91
C ALA A 48 14.18 0.38 -0.86
N GLN A 49 14.27 0.81 0.40
CA GLN A 49 14.71 -0.06 1.51
C GLN A 49 13.79 -1.26 1.68
N LEU A 50 12.47 -1.05 1.71
CA LEU A 50 11.48 -2.13 1.82
C LEU A 50 11.59 -3.12 0.65
N ASN A 51 11.74 -2.62 -0.58
CA ASN A 51 11.90 -3.43 -1.78
C ASN A 51 13.13 -4.35 -1.69
N ASN A 52 14.24 -3.85 -1.15
CA ASN A 52 15.43 -4.67 -0.92
C ASN A 52 15.21 -5.72 0.18
N LEU A 53 14.50 -5.38 1.26
CA LEU A 53 14.16 -6.35 2.31
C LEU A 53 13.28 -7.49 1.79
N CYS A 54 12.37 -7.22 0.86
CA CYS A 54 11.53 -8.25 0.22
C CYS A 54 12.34 -9.29 -0.56
N LYS A 55 13.54 -8.94 -1.05
CA LYS A 55 14.43 -9.87 -1.76
C LYS A 55 15.10 -10.88 -0.83
N ILE A 56 15.36 -10.48 0.42
CA ILE A 56 16.19 -11.25 1.36
C ILE A 56 15.39 -11.91 2.49
N LYS A 57 14.18 -11.42 2.77
CA LYS A 57 13.32 -11.94 3.85
C LYS A 57 12.02 -12.49 3.29
N LYS A 58 11.39 -13.39 4.05
CA LYS A 58 10.14 -14.06 3.68
C LYS A 58 8.92 -13.29 4.22
N PHE A 59 8.53 -12.24 3.53
CA PHE A 59 7.28 -11.52 3.78
C PHE A 59 6.71 -10.95 2.47
N THR A 60 5.41 -10.68 2.45
CA THR A 60 4.76 -9.98 1.33
C THR A 60 4.67 -8.50 1.65
N ALA A 61 5.13 -7.63 0.76
CA ALA A 61 4.96 -6.19 0.89
C ALA A 61 3.86 -5.67 -0.03
N ILE A 62 3.02 -4.78 0.51
CA ILE A 62 1.98 -4.09 -0.23
C ILE A 62 2.23 -2.58 -0.11
N GLY A 63 2.44 -1.93 -1.25
CA GLY A 63 2.64 -0.48 -1.34
C GLY A 63 1.31 0.20 -1.61
N VAL A 64 0.83 1.00 -0.66
CA VAL A 64 -0.42 1.76 -0.79
C VAL A 64 -0.06 3.20 -1.13
N VAL A 65 -0.35 3.60 -2.36
CA VAL A 65 -0.13 4.99 -2.79
C VAL A 65 -1.40 5.78 -2.64
N LEU A 66 -1.35 6.83 -1.83
CA LEU A 66 -2.46 7.74 -1.65
C LEU A 66 -2.44 8.83 -2.71
N GLU A 67 -3.59 9.10 -3.31
CA GLU A 67 -3.79 10.27 -4.13
C GLU A 67 -3.44 11.55 -3.32
N THR A 68 -2.72 12.45 -3.98
CA THR A 68 -2.42 13.78 -3.44
C THR A 68 -3.14 14.84 -4.27
N PRO A 69 -3.90 15.74 -3.63
CA PRO A 69 -4.54 16.84 -4.33
C PRO A 69 -3.49 17.73 -5.00
N GLY A 70 -3.81 18.23 -6.19
CA GLY A 70 -3.25 19.49 -6.69
C GLY A 70 -2.42 19.45 -7.97
N ASN A 71 -2.23 18.30 -8.64
CA ASN A 71 -1.46 18.26 -9.90
C ASN A 71 -2.10 17.46 -11.04
N PHE A 72 -3.28 16.87 -10.85
CA PHE A 72 -3.89 15.96 -11.83
C PHE A 72 -5.30 16.42 -12.20
N SER A 73 -5.68 16.25 -13.46
CA SER A 73 -7.02 16.58 -13.96
C SER A 73 -8.10 15.65 -13.42
N ASN A 74 -7.71 14.43 -13.05
CA ASN A 74 -8.58 13.39 -12.46
C ASN A 74 -7.72 12.27 -11.83
N SER A 75 -8.35 11.33 -11.13
CA SER A 75 -7.67 10.23 -10.44
C SER A 75 -7.03 9.21 -11.40
N PHE A 76 -7.47 9.12 -12.66
CA PHE A 76 -6.84 8.24 -13.65
C PHE A 76 -5.44 8.73 -13.98
N GLN A 77 -5.30 10.03 -14.27
CA GLN A 77 -4.00 10.64 -14.54
C GLN A 77 -3.08 10.56 -13.32
N ALA A 78 -3.64 10.72 -12.11
CA ALA A 78 -2.89 10.56 -10.87
C ALA A 78 -2.36 9.13 -10.70
N MET A 79 -3.18 8.13 -11.01
CA MET A 79 -2.79 6.71 -10.98
C MET A 79 -1.70 6.41 -12.00
N ASP A 80 -1.88 6.82 -13.26
CA ASP A 80 -0.96 6.56 -14.36
C ASP A 80 0.46 7.08 -14.05
N LEU A 81 0.57 8.36 -13.69
CA LEU A 81 1.84 8.98 -13.31
C LEU A 81 2.46 8.38 -12.04
N THR A 82 1.62 7.86 -11.13
CA THR A 82 2.11 7.15 -9.95
C THR A 82 2.70 5.80 -10.33
N MET A 83 2.09 5.07 -11.27
CA MET A 83 2.61 3.80 -11.76
C MET A 83 3.91 4.00 -12.53
N GLU A 84 4.00 5.04 -13.37
CA GLU A 84 5.26 5.42 -14.04
C GLU A 84 6.39 5.67 -13.02
N LEU A 85 6.11 6.42 -11.95
CA LEU A 85 7.09 6.67 -10.88
C LEU A 85 7.51 5.36 -10.17
N ILE A 86 6.57 4.44 -9.93
CA ILE A 86 6.87 3.14 -9.32
C ILE A 86 7.82 2.33 -10.21
N ASP A 87 7.59 2.37 -11.53
CA ASP A 87 8.44 1.70 -12.51
C ASP A 87 9.84 2.32 -12.56
N GLU A 88 9.94 3.65 -12.54
CA GLU A 88 11.22 4.38 -12.47
C GLU A 88 12.01 4.07 -11.19
N LEU A 89 11.33 3.89 -10.06
CA LEU A 89 11.94 3.55 -8.77
C LEU A 89 12.42 2.09 -8.69
N ASP A 90 12.11 1.24 -9.69
CA ASP A 90 12.46 -0.18 -9.76
C ASP A 90 12.06 -1.00 -8.51
N VAL A 91 10.90 -0.66 -7.92
CA VAL A 91 10.38 -1.28 -6.69
C VAL A 91 9.47 -2.50 -6.96
N LYS A 92 9.95 -3.40 -7.82
CA LYS A 92 9.19 -4.55 -8.38
C LYS A 92 8.85 -5.68 -7.40
N ASN A 93 9.45 -5.72 -6.22
CA ASN A 93 9.19 -6.77 -5.22
C ASN A 93 8.07 -6.41 -4.24
N ILE A 94 7.40 -5.28 -4.48
CA ILE A 94 6.28 -4.78 -3.68
C ILE A 94 5.04 -4.79 -4.56
N ASN A 95 3.93 -5.33 -4.04
CA ASN A 95 2.64 -5.28 -4.72
C ASN A 95 2.02 -3.90 -4.49
N HIS A 96 2.07 -3.01 -5.48
CA HIS A 96 1.51 -1.67 -5.34
C HIS A 96 0.04 -1.62 -5.70
N PHE A 97 -0.69 -0.70 -5.07
CA PHE A 97 -1.99 -0.25 -5.54
C PHE A 97 -2.23 1.20 -5.14
N PHE A 98 -3.06 1.87 -5.95
CA PHE A 98 -3.39 3.28 -5.80
C PHE A 98 -4.75 3.43 -5.10
N MET A 99 -4.84 4.36 -4.15
CA MET A 99 -6.08 4.76 -3.48
C MET A 99 -6.47 6.16 -3.89
N THR A 100 -7.71 6.31 -4.34
CA THR A 100 -8.33 7.63 -4.57
C THR A 100 -8.52 8.38 -3.25
N THR A 101 -8.84 9.66 -3.36
CA THR A 101 -9.15 10.52 -2.21
C THR A 101 -10.29 9.94 -1.35
N GLU A 102 -11.32 9.34 -1.95
CA GLU A 102 -12.43 8.72 -1.23
C GLU A 102 -11.99 7.47 -0.44
N GLN A 103 -11.25 6.56 -1.09
CA GLN A 103 -10.73 5.35 -0.47
C GLN A 103 -9.73 5.66 0.66
N LYS A 104 -8.96 6.74 0.51
CA LYS A 104 -8.03 7.24 1.52
C LYS A 104 -8.74 7.62 2.82
N GLU A 105 -9.91 8.25 2.77
CA GLU A 105 -10.63 8.63 3.99
C GLU A 105 -11.13 7.39 4.75
N VAL A 106 -11.58 6.36 4.04
CA VAL A 106 -11.92 5.06 4.64
C VAL A 106 -10.68 4.43 5.29
N ALA A 107 -9.56 4.37 4.58
CA ALA A 107 -8.30 3.82 5.09
C ALA A 107 -7.77 4.59 6.32
N LYS A 108 -7.92 5.91 6.37
CA LYS A 108 -7.58 6.72 7.55
C LYS A 108 -8.41 6.33 8.76
N THR A 109 -9.70 6.09 8.58
CA THR A 109 -10.58 5.61 9.66
C THR A 109 -10.20 4.21 10.12
N GLU A 110 -9.91 3.30 9.19
CA GLU A 110 -9.54 1.91 9.50
C GLU A 110 -8.18 1.79 10.21
N LEU A 111 -7.17 2.52 9.73
CA LEU A 111 -5.78 2.40 10.20
C LEU A 111 -5.38 3.45 11.24
N ASN A 112 -6.14 4.53 11.37
CA ASN A 112 -5.87 5.68 12.22
C ASN A 112 -4.44 6.27 12.04
N PHE A 113 -3.93 6.31 10.79
CA PHE A 113 -2.65 6.95 10.50
C PHE A 113 -2.81 8.47 10.35
N LYS A 114 -1.82 9.23 10.85
CA LYS A 114 -1.83 10.70 10.83
C LYS A 114 -0.85 11.31 9.84
N THR A 115 0.23 10.60 9.52
CA THR A 115 1.31 11.05 8.64
C THR A 115 1.77 9.91 7.74
N VAL A 116 2.45 10.24 6.65
CA VAL A 116 3.17 9.28 5.81
C VAL A 116 4.67 9.60 5.80
N PRO A 117 5.56 8.61 5.63
CA PRO A 117 5.26 7.20 5.44
C PRO A 117 4.92 6.49 6.75
N GLN A 118 3.93 5.59 6.70
CA GLN A 118 3.52 4.75 7.83
C GLN A 118 3.54 3.27 7.41
N ILE A 119 4.02 2.40 8.30
CA ILE A 119 4.14 0.97 8.03
C ILE A 119 3.29 0.18 9.02
N PHE A 120 2.61 -0.84 8.52
CA PHE A 120 1.77 -1.74 9.30
C PHE A 120 2.12 -3.20 9.01
N LYS A 121 2.04 -4.03 10.04
CA LYS A 121 1.88 -5.47 9.88
C LYS A 121 0.39 -5.78 9.80
N PHE A 122 -0.02 -6.47 8.75
CA PHE A 122 -1.41 -6.93 8.58
C PHE A 122 -1.57 -8.35 9.12
N ASN A 123 -2.56 -8.54 9.98
CA ASN A 123 -3.00 -9.84 10.46
C ASN A 123 -4.22 -10.28 9.66
N SER A 124 -4.06 -11.28 8.80
CA SER A 124 -5.13 -11.75 7.91
C SER A 124 -6.24 -12.52 8.63
N ASP A 125 -5.98 -13.05 9.83
CA ASP A 125 -6.97 -13.87 10.55
C ASP A 125 -7.98 -12.98 11.27
N GLU A 126 -7.51 -11.85 11.81
CA GLU A 126 -8.33 -10.86 12.52
C GLU A 126 -8.72 -9.66 11.64
N LEU A 127 -8.13 -9.56 10.44
CA LEU A 127 -8.24 -8.40 9.54
C LEU A 127 -7.80 -7.08 10.23
N THR A 128 -6.78 -7.17 11.09
CA THR A 128 -6.28 -6.05 11.89
C THR A 128 -4.90 -5.58 11.43
N TYR A 129 -4.54 -4.36 11.82
CA TYR A 129 -3.26 -3.74 11.50
C TYR A 129 -2.54 -3.33 12.77
N THR A 130 -1.25 -3.67 12.85
CA THR A 130 -0.37 -3.19 13.92
C THR A 130 0.68 -2.27 13.32
N PRO A 131 0.80 -1.00 13.78
CA PRO A 131 1.89 -0.13 13.35
C PRO A 131 3.25 -0.75 13.67
N VAL A 132 4.17 -0.72 12.71
CA VAL A 132 5.55 -1.23 12.88
C VAL A 132 6.56 -0.27 12.27
N THR A 133 7.84 -0.48 12.56
CA THR A 133 8.96 0.31 12.03
C THR A 133 9.75 -0.48 10.99
N MET A 134 10.65 0.19 10.26
CA MET A 134 11.58 -0.51 9.37
C MET A 134 12.51 -1.44 10.17
N ASP A 135 12.94 -1.02 11.36
CA ASP A 135 13.77 -1.85 12.26
C ASP A 135 13.06 -3.14 12.68
N TYR A 136 11.75 -3.11 12.91
CA TYR A 136 10.97 -4.33 13.16
C TYR A 136 11.12 -5.30 11.98
N ILE A 137 10.93 -4.82 10.75
CA ILE A 137 11.02 -5.64 9.53
C ILE A 137 12.44 -6.18 9.33
N MET A 138 13.46 -5.37 9.65
CA MET A 138 14.86 -5.80 9.60
C MET A 138 15.16 -6.96 10.55
N ASN A 139 14.41 -7.09 11.65
CA ASN A 139 14.61 -8.13 12.67
C ASN A 139 13.61 -9.31 12.58
N MET A 140 12.67 -9.29 11.62
CA MET A 140 11.81 -10.44 11.28
C MET A 140 12.59 -11.57 10.61
#